data_AF-A0A1B7ISL4-F1
#
_entry.id   AF-A0A1B7ISL4-F1
#
_cell.length_a   1.000
_cell.length_b   1.000
_cell.length_c   1.000
_cell.angle_alpha   90.00
_cell.angle_beta   90.00
_cell.angle_gamma   90.00
#
_symmetry.space_group_name_H-M   'P 1'
#
loop_
_entity.id
_entity.type
_entity.pdbx_description
1 polymer ?
#
loop_
_entity_poly.entity_id
_entity_poly.type
_entity_poly.pdbx_seq_one_letter_code
_entity_poly.pdbx_strand_id
1 'polypeptide(L)'
;MLEVEFREWLEIRGAKTQAGLNSRIYAVKTIEKKLAALGSPHADLDAAYKADGFAQLRQRIKQIRRDAKDNGDDYRMLMPDSEQPLNRLYNWNSWLGQCGRFLGGDDSQADEIRDYVLEKWGAQREAEKNTRL
;
A
#
# COMPACT_ATOMS: atom_id res chain seq x y z
N MET A 1 7.40 -4.21 4.06
CA MET A 1 7.16 -3.38 2.86
C MET A 1 8.28 -2.37 2.69
N LEU A 2 8.74 -2.18 1.45
CA LEU A 2 9.55 -1.03 0.99
C LEU A 2 8.68 0.24 0.93
N GLU A 3 8.41 0.84 2.09
CA GLU A 3 7.43 1.94 2.22
C GLU A 3 7.86 3.22 1.49
N VAL A 4 9.15 3.56 1.51
CA VAL A 4 9.68 4.77 0.88
C VAL A 4 9.56 4.64 -0.64
N GLU A 5 9.99 3.50 -1.16
CA GLU A 5 9.96 3.16 -2.58
C GLU A 5 8.52 3.06 -3.09
N PHE A 6 7.62 2.47 -2.31
CA PHE A 6 6.20 2.41 -2.65
C PHE A 6 5.55 3.80 -2.64
N ARG A 7 5.94 4.68 -1.69
CA ARG A 7 5.47 6.08 -1.68
C ARG A 7 5.91 6.81 -2.93
N GLU A 8 7.19 6.72 -3.30
CA GLU A 8 7.72 7.37 -4.49
C GLU A 8 7.04 6.83 -5.76
N TRP A 9 6.87 5.51 -5.85
CA TRP A 9 6.14 4.89 -6.94
C TRP A 9 4.69 5.40 -7.06
N LEU A 10 4.01 5.62 -5.94
CA LEU A 10 2.65 6.20 -5.92
C LEU A 10 2.64 7.67 -6.36
N GLU A 11 3.63 8.47 -5.95
CA GLU A 11 3.78 9.88 -6.34
C GLU A 11 3.88 10.01 -7.86
N ILE A 12 4.76 9.22 -8.47
CA ILE A 12 5.02 9.22 -9.92
C ILE A 12 3.75 8.82 -10.69
N ARG A 13 3.00 7.84 -10.19
CA ARG A 13 1.75 7.38 -10.82
C ARG A 13 0.51 8.22 -10.46
N GLY A 14 0.71 9.45 -9.96
CA GLY A 14 -0.34 10.47 -9.87
C GLY A 14 -1.06 10.59 -8.52
N ALA A 15 -0.61 9.91 -7.46
CA ALA A 15 -1.11 10.17 -6.11
C ALA A 15 -0.45 11.44 -5.53
N LYS A 16 -0.93 12.62 -5.95
CA LYS A 16 -0.27 13.91 -5.67
C LYS A 16 -0.55 14.52 -4.29
N THR A 17 -1.51 13.99 -3.52
CA THR A 17 -1.88 14.55 -2.21
C THR A 17 -1.30 13.73 -1.07
N GLN A 18 -0.74 14.42 -0.05
CA GLN A 18 -0.17 13.76 1.13
C GLN A 18 -1.19 12.86 1.85
N ALA A 19 -2.44 13.34 1.99
CA ALA A 19 -3.53 12.57 2.59
C ALA A 19 -3.84 11.29 1.79
N GLY A 20 -3.81 11.38 0.46
CA GLY A 20 -4.01 10.25 -0.43
C GLY A 20 -2.89 9.22 -0.34
N LEU A 21 -1.63 9.66 -0.27
CA LEU A 21 -0.47 8.77 -0.09
C LEU A 21 -0.53 8.07 1.27
N ASN A 22 -0.72 8.84 2.34
CA ASN A 22 -0.77 8.32 3.70
C ASN A 22 -1.89 7.29 3.88
N SER A 23 -3.07 7.53 3.30
CA SER A 23 -4.20 6.58 3.39
C SER A 23 -3.89 5.24 2.70
N ARG A 24 -3.24 5.29 1.53
CA ARG A 24 -2.82 4.09 0.79
C ARG A 24 -1.77 3.31 1.55
N ILE A 25 -0.70 3.99 1.98
CA ILE A 25 0.40 3.38 2.75
C ILE A 25 -0.14 2.78 4.04
N TYR A 26 -0.98 3.50 4.78
CA TYR A 26 -1.60 3.01 6.01
C TYR A 26 -2.38 1.71 5.78
N ALA A 27 -3.21 1.65 4.74
CA ALA A 27 -3.99 0.46 4.44
C ALA A 27 -3.09 -0.75 4.12
N VAL A 28 -2.09 -0.57 3.25
CA VAL A 28 -1.18 -1.65 2.88
C VAL A 28 -0.33 -2.11 4.07
N LYS A 29 0.18 -1.18 4.90
CA LYS A 29 0.91 -1.53 6.14
C LYS A 29 0.04 -2.29 7.13
N THR A 30 -1.22 -1.91 7.22
CA THR A 30 -2.18 -2.59 8.10
C THR A 30 -2.42 -4.02 7.63
N ILE A 31 -2.59 -4.22 6.31
CA ILE A 31 -2.73 -5.56 5.72
C ILE A 31 -1.47 -6.40 6.01
N GLU A 32 -0.28 -5.85 5.78
CA GLU A 32 0.99 -6.56 6.06
C GLU A 32 1.10 -6.99 7.53
N LYS A 33 0.82 -6.07 8.46
CA LYS A 33 0.84 -6.36 9.91
C LYS A 33 -0.20 -7.39 10.33
N LYS A 34 -1.27 -7.58 9.55
CA LYS A 34 -2.40 -8.46 9.86
C LYS A 34 -2.47 -9.67 8.93
N LEU A 35 -1.41 -10.01 8.21
CA LEU A 35 -1.39 -11.14 7.27
C LEU A 35 -1.87 -12.44 7.90
N ALA A 36 -1.31 -12.81 9.05
CA ALA A 36 -1.72 -14.03 9.77
C ALA A 36 -3.21 -14.00 10.18
N ALA A 37 -3.70 -12.86 10.67
CA ALA A 37 -5.11 -12.69 11.04
C ALA A 37 -6.05 -12.74 9.81
N LEU A 38 -5.55 -12.31 8.65
CA LEU A 38 -6.22 -12.43 7.36
C LEU A 38 -6.16 -13.84 6.76
N GLY A 39 -5.52 -14.81 7.45
CA GLY A 39 -5.39 -16.19 7.00
C GLY A 39 -4.27 -16.42 5.98
N SER A 40 -3.36 -15.45 5.78
CA SER A 40 -2.18 -15.63 4.94
C SER A 40 -1.09 -16.39 5.71
N PRO A 41 -0.51 -17.46 5.14
CA PRO A 41 0.62 -18.18 5.75
C PRO A 41 1.96 -17.47 5.53
N HIS A 42 1.98 -16.37 4.76
CA HIS A 42 3.20 -15.70 4.33
C HIS A 42 3.68 -14.66 5.35
N ALA A 43 5.00 -14.54 5.48
CA ALA A 43 5.65 -13.64 6.44
C ALA A 43 5.48 -12.15 6.06
N ASP A 44 5.38 -11.84 4.78
CA ASP A 44 5.27 -10.48 4.26
C ASP A 44 4.45 -10.42 2.96
N LEU A 45 4.24 -9.20 2.47
CA LEU A 45 3.50 -8.94 1.24
C LEU A 45 4.24 -9.39 -0.02
N ASP A 46 5.57 -9.46 -0.02
CA ASP A 46 6.34 -9.92 -1.17
C ASP A 46 6.12 -11.42 -1.39
N ALA A 47 6.25 -12.22 -0.32
CA ALA A 47 5.97 -13.65 -0.35
C ALA A 47 4.49 -13.94 -0.68
N ALA A 48 3.55 -13.16 -0.12
CA ALA A 48 2.14 -13.31 -0.45
C ALA A 48 1.83 -12.95 -1.91
N TYR A 49 2.48 -11.92 -2.47
CA TYR A 49 2.31 -11.56 -3.87
C TYR A 49 2.88 -12.63 -4.81
N LYS A 50 4.07 -13.17 -4.51
CA LYS A 50 4.70 -14.24 -5.30
C LYS A 50 3.88 -15.53 -5.31
N ALA A 51 3.11 -15.79 -4.25
CA ALA A 51 2.31 -17.00 -4.13
C ALA A 51 1.06 -16.98 -5.05
N ASP A 52 0.32 -15.88 -5.09
CA ASP A 52 -0.96 -15.82 -5.81
C ASP A 52 -1.37 -14.45 -6.36
N GLY A 53 -0.44 -13.49 -6.43
CA GLY A 53 -0.73 -12.13 -6.89
C GLY A 53 -1.72 -11.37 -5.98
N PHE A 54 -1.79 -11.75 -4.70
CA PHE A 54 -2.77 -11.30 -3.70
C PHE A 54 -4.21 -11.80 -3.92
N ALA A 55 -4.45 -12.84 -4.71
CA ALA A 55 -5.79 -13.35 -4.97
C ALA A 55 -6.55 -13.66 -3.67
N GLN A 56 -5.94 -14.42 -2.75
CA GLN A 56 -6.54 -14.78 -1.47
C GLN A 56 -6.75 -13.57 -0.56
N LEU A 57 -5.74 -12.69 -0.43
CA LEU A 57 -5.86 -11.48 0.40
C LEU A 57 -6.98 -10.56 -0.09
N ARG A 58 -7.09 -10.35 -1.41
CA ARG A 58 -8.15 -9.56 -2.03
C ARG A 58 -9.53 -10.18 -1.76
N GLN A 59 -9.64 -11.51 -1.84
CA GLN A 59 -10.85 -12.22 -1.49
C GLN A 59 -11.23 -12.03 -0.02
N ARG A 60 -10.28 -12.17 0.92
CA ARG A 60 -10.54 -11.96 2.35
C ARG A 60 -11.01 -10.53 2.63
N ILE A 61 -10.38 -9.51 2.05
CA ILE A 61 -10.83 -8.12 2.20
C ILE A 61 -12.25 -7.92 1.63
N LYS A 62 -12.60 -8.58 0.52
CA LYS A 62 -13.98 -8.57 -0.02
C LYS A 62 -14.98 -9.26 0.91
N GLN A 63 -14.57 -10.28 1.65
CA GLN A 63 -15.41 -10.95 2.66
C GLN A 63 -15.62 -10.03 3.85
N ILE A 64 -14.55 -9.45 4.41
CA ILE A 64 -14.63 -8.48 5.52
C ILE A 64 -15.55 -7.31 5.18
N ARG A 65 -15.48 -6.79 3.94
CA ARG A 65 -16.38 -5.72 3.49
C ARG A 65 -17.84 -6.18 3.36
N ARG A 66 -18.09 -7.45 3.00
CA ARG A 66 -19.44 -8.01 2.92
C ARG A 66 -20.00 -8.21 4.32
N ASP A 67 -19.23 -8.81 5.22
CA ASP A 67 -19.55 -8.94 6.63
C ASP A 67 -19.95 -7.60 7.25
N ALA A 68 -19.15 -6.54 7.03
CA ALA A 68 -19.48 -5.19 7.51
C ALA A 68 -20.77 -4.59 6.91
N LYS A 69 -21.21 -5.04 5.71
CA LYS A 69 -22.52 -4.64 5.15
C LYS A 69 -23.67 -5.38 5.81
N ASP A 70 -23.40 -6.61 6.25
CA ASP A 70 -24.36 -7.49 6.91
C ASP A 70 -24.36 -7.29 8.44
N ASN A 71 -23.85 -6.13 8.91
CA ASN A 71 -23.69 -5.73 10.32
C ASN A 71 -22.71 -6.57 11.16
N GLY A 72 -21.81 -7.32 10.51
CA GLY A 72 -20.69 -7.97 11.16
C GLY A 72 -19.54 -7.02 11.49
N ASP A 73 -18.57 -7.50 12.27
CA ASP A 73 -17.49 -6.72 12.85
C ASP A 73 -16.08 -7.22 12.48
N ASP A 74 -15.93 -8.09 11.49
CA ASP A 74 -14.62 -8.62 11.02
C ASP A 74 -13.65 -7.48 10.67
N TYR A 75 -14.17 -6.32 10.27
CA TYR A 75 -13.38 -5.13 9.95
C TYR A 75 -12.55 -4.65 11.14
N ARG A 76 -12.96 -4.92 12.39
CA ARG A 76 -12.22 -4.53 13.60
C ARG A 76 -10.86 -5.21 13.70
N MET A 77 -10.67 -6.35 13.05
CA MET A 77 -9.35 -6.99 12.91
C MET A 77 -8.32 -6.09 12.22
N LEU A 78 -8.78 -5.30 11.24
CA LEU A 78 -7.97 -4.37 10.48
C LEU A 78 -7.99 -2.97 11.08
N MET A 79 -9.14 -2.54 11.60
CA MET A 79 -9.36 -1.20 12.11
C MET A 79 -10.28 -1.24 13.35
N PRO A 80 -9.72 -1.54 14.54
CA PRO A 80 -10.50 -1.77 15.76
C PRO A 80 -11.42 -0.61 16.13
N ASP A 81 -10.95 0.62 15.92
CA ASP A 81 -11.60 1.86 16.35
C ASP A 81 -12.43 2.54 15.24
N SER A 82 -12.71 1.84 14.13
CA SER A 82 -13.41 2.45 12.99
C SER A 82 -14.93 2.42 13.17
N GLU A 83 -15.55 3.61 13.17
CA GLU A 83 -17.02 3.76 13.16
C GLU A 83 -17.60 3.72 11.73
N GLN A 84 -16.79 3.96 10.70
CA GLN A 84 -17.23 3.98 9.30
C GLN A 84 -16.42 3.02 8.40
N PRO A 85 -16.48 1.70 8.65
CA PRO A 85 -15.62 0.73 7.99
C PRO A 85 -15.85 0.63 6.48
N LEU A 86 -17.10 0.78 6.00
CA LEU A 86 -17.43 0.61 4.59
C LEU A 86 -16.76 1.66 3.69
N ASN A 87 -16.72 2.92 4.13
CA ASN A 87 -16.07 4.01 3.42
C ASN A 87 -14.55 3.80 3.33
N ARG A 88 -13.95 3.31 4.42
CA ARG A 88 -12.51 3.05 4.49
C ARG A 88 -12.12 1.84 3.65
N LEU A 89 -12.83 0.72 3.81
CA LEU A 89 -12.56 -0.55 3.11
C LEU A 89 -12.80 -0.49 1.60
N TYR A 90 -13.61 0.46 1.11
CA TYR A 90 -13.97 0.59 -0.30
C TYR A 90 -12.75 0.53 -1.23
N ASN A 91 -11.68 1.24 -0.87
CA ASN A 91 -10.48 1.37 -1.71
C ASN A 91 -9.37 0.34 -1.42
N TRP A 92 -9.46 -0.44 -0.33
CA TRP A 92 -8.34 -1.28 0.13
C TRP A 92 -7.93 -2.34 -0.89
N ASN A 93 -8.91 -2.93 -1.60
CA ASN A 93 -8.63 -3.87 -2.68
C ASN A 93 -7.88 -3.22 -3.86
N SER A 94 -8.22 -1.96 -4.18
CA SER A 94 -7.54 -1.21 -5.25
C SER A 94 -6.10 -0.90 -4.84
N TRP A 95 -5.91 -0.39 -3.62
CA TRP A 95 -4.59 -0.06 -3.08
C TRP A 95 -3.68 -1.27 -2.92
N LEU A 96 -4.22 -2.43 -2.50
CA LEU A 96 -3.47 -3.69 -2.48
C LEU A 96 -3.07 -4.11 -3.90
N GLY A 97 -3.92 -3.86 -4.90
CA GLY A 97 -3.55 -4.06 -6.31
C GLY A 97 -2.41 -3.15 -6.78
N GLN A 98 -2.40 -1.89 -6.34
CA GLN A 98 -1.28 -0.97 -6.62
C GLN A 98 0.03 -1.46 -6.01
N CYS A 99 -0.02 -1.94 -4.76
CA CYS A 99 1.13 -2.59 -4.13
C CYS A 99 1.58 -3.84 -4.90
N GLY A 100 0.65 -4.66 -5.40
CA GLY A 100 0.99 -5.81 -6.23
C GLY A 100 1.72 -5.43 -7.52
N ARG A 101 1.28 -4.37 -8.22
CA ARG A 101 1.98 -3.86 -9.41
C ARG A 101 3.37 -3.33 -9.09
N PHE A 102 3.52 -2.65 -7.95
CA PHE A 102 4.83 -2.22 -7.45
C PHE A 102 5.75 -3.42 -7.19
N LEU A 103 5.28 -4.46 -6.51
CA LEU A 103 6.06 -5.67 -6.22
C LEU A 103 6.36 -6.52 -7.45
N GLY A 104 5.44 -6.55 -8.42
CA GLY A 104 5.60 -7.28 -9.66
C GLY A 104 6.53 -6.62 -10.67
N GLY A 105 7.11 -5.45 -10.34
CA GLY A 105 7.95 -4.70 -11.28
C GLY A 105 7.18 -4.28 -12.52
N ASP A 106 5.94 -3.79 -12.36
CA ASP A 106 5.19 -3.20 -13.47
C ASP A 106 5.95 -1.96 -13.98
N ASP A 107 6.85 -2.24 -14.93
CA ASP A 107 7.87 -1.37 -15.51
C ASP A 107 7.30 -0.41 -16.56
N SER A 108 5.97 -0.31 -16.68
CA SER A 108 5.34 0.54 -17.68
C SER A 108 5.75 2.03 -17.59
N GLN A 109 6.47 2.44 -16.54
CA GLN A 109 7.09 3.75 -16.32
C GLN A 109 8.44 3.63 -15.56
N ALA A 110 9.18 2.51 -15.68
CA ALA A 110 10.43 2.29 -14.94
C ALA A 110 11.49 3.37 -15.18
N ASP A 111 11.56 3.89 -16.40
CA ASP A 111 12.47 4.98 -16.76
C ASP A 111 12.07 6.30 -16.08
N GLU A 112 10.78 6.65 -16.04
CA GLU A 112 10.28 7.84 -15.32
C GLU A 112 10.49 7.72 -13.80
N ILE A 113 10.40 6.50 -13.25
CA ILE A 113 10.69 6.25 -11.83
C ILE A 113 12.18 6.42 -11.53
N ARG A 114 13.05 5.90 -12.40
CA ARG A 114 14.50 6.07 -12.27
C ARG A 114 14.90 7.55 -12.36
N ASP A 115 14.35 8.28 -13.32
CA ASP A 115 14.67 9.69 -13.53
C ASP A 115 14.19 10.57 -12.37
N TYR A 116 12.97 10.34 -11.86
CA TYR A 116 12.46 11.06 -10.70
C TYR A 116 13.27 10.79 -9.42
N VAL A 117 13.67 9.54 -9.18
CA VAL A 117 14.52 9.17 -8.04
C VAL A 117 15.90 9.84 -8.18
N LEU A 118 16.53 9.79 -9.35
CA LEU A 118 17.82 10.44 -9.56
C LEU A 118 17.76 11.96 -9.36
N GLU A 119 16.69 12.61 -9.85
CA GLU A 119 16.48 14.05 -9.66
C GLU A 119 16.27 14.41 -8.19
N LYS A 120 15.41 13.69 -7.47
CA LYS A 120 15.09 13.95 -6.07
C LYS A 120 16.26 13.68 -5.13
N TRP A 121 16.99 12.58 -5.32
CA TRP A 121 18.17 12.25 -4.51
C TRP A 121 19.37 13.17 -4.83
N GLY A 122 19.47 13.68 -6.05
CA GLY A 122 20.41 14.74 -6.42
C GLY A 122 20.09 16.05 -5.71
N ALA A 123 18.82 16.47 -5.74
CA ALA A 123 18.35 17.69 -5.09
C ALA A 123 18.49 17.65 -3.56
N GLN A 124 18.21 16.50 -2.93
CA GLN A 124 18.35 16.33 -1.48
C GLN A 124 19.81 16.40 -1.04
N ARG A 125 20.75 15.81 -1.79
CA ARG A 125 22.19 15.93 -1.50
C ARG A 125 22.73 17.35 -1.64
N GLU A 126 22.24 18.13 -2.60
CA GLU A 126 22.62 19.54 -2.73
C GLU A 126 22.03 20.40 -1.60
N ALA A 127 20.78 20.17 -1.20
CA ALA A 127 20.18 20.85 -0.05
C ALA A 127 20.94 20.56 1.27
N GLU A 128 21.36 19.30 1.50
CA GLU A 128 22.13 18.92 2.69
C GLU A 128 23.54 19.53 2.73
N LYS A 129 24.18 19.76 1.57
CA LYS A 129 25.45 20.50 1.49
C LYS A 129 25.27 21.97 1.79
N ASN A 130 24.22 22.59 1.25
CA ASN A 130 23.98 24.04 1.39
C ASN A 130 23.49 24.45 2.78
N THR A 131 23.00 23.50 3.59
CA THR A 131 22.54 23.75 4.98
C THR A 131 23.67 23.55 6.01
N ARG A 132 24.87 23.12 5.57
CA ARG A 132 26.08 22.94 6.41
C ARG A 132 27.11 24.07 6.23
N LEU A 133 26.75 25.14 5.54
CA LEU A 133 27.51 26.40 5.44
C LEU A 133 26.80 27.49 6.25
#